data_AF-A0A948F913-F1
#
_entry.id   AF-A0A948F913-F1
#
_cell.length_a   1.000
_cell.length_b   1.000
_cell.length_c   1.000
_cell.angle_alpha   90.00
_cell.angle_beta   90.00
_cell.angle_gamma   90.00
#
_symmetry.space_group_name_H-M   'P 1'
#
loop_
_entity.id
_entity.type
_entity.pdbx_description
1 polymer ?
#
loop_
_entity_poly.entity_id
_entity_poly.type
_entity_poly.pdbx_seq_one_letter_code
_entity_poly.pdbx_strand_id
1 'polypeptide(L)'
;PNKLDRDVVAIDQIRTIIRTFKDKVLTEIFPGREYVPKTLIFAKDDSHAEDIVKIIREEFGKGNDFAQKITYRTTGATPEQLIASFRNSFNPRIAVTVDMIATGTDIKPLEIVMFMRAVRSRSFFEQMKGRGVRIINSNDLQAVTPDAKFKDHFIIVDCVGVCEMDKTDSRPMERKPTVSLEKLLQAVSLGNTDPDVISSLAARMARIGRQITPEDDRQVIELSNGKTIEQLTTDLVTAIKPDNHIERVHLRRAEQGRQADTSEPSEEELAEAATKLIVEATKPLHNPELRNFLVEVKKKNEQIIDNISEDQVISAEFSVEALEKVKSMVQSFEQFLADNRDEITALQVLYSKPYKSRLRFEDIKELAGLIEKPPHHFRVDSLWDGYATLEKARVKGANGPHILTDLVSLVRFAMHQENELVPFPEKVEANFKAWLSQQEANGLPALGGSKQAGKKFTDEQRHWLVMIRDHIAANLGIETDDFDYAPFSQQGGLGKVHQIFGEELNMILEELNEALAA
;
A
#
# COMPACT_ATOMS: atom_id res chain seq x y z
N PRO A 1 -33.06 1.92 -35.36
CA PRO A 1 -32.12 1.54 -34.26
C PRO A 1 -32.57 2.01 -32.85
N ASN A 2 -33.19 3.19 -32.70
CA ASN A 2 -33.52 3.80 -31.39
C ASN A 2 -34.82 3.31 -30.68
N LYS A 3 -35.17 2.02 -30.75
CA LYS A 3 -36.31 1.47 -29.97
C LYS A 3 -36.02 0.16 -29.23
N LEU A 4 -34.83 -0.43 -29.39
CA LEU A 4 -34.52 -1.72 -28.77
C LEU A 4 -34.30 -1.64 -27.25
N ASP A 5 -33.81 -0.52 -26.70
CA ASP A 5 -33.43 -0.46 -25.27
C ASP A 5 -34.49 0.07 -24.30
N ARG A 6 -35.66 0.53 -24.79
CA ARG A 6 -36.66 1.12 -23.88
C ARG A 6 -37.79 0.17 -23.51
N ASP A 7 -38.03 -0.87 -24.31
CA ASP A 7 -39.12 -1.81 -24.04
C ASP A 7 -38.80 -3.30 -24.09
N VAL A 8 -37.70 -3.72 -24.71
CA VAL A 8 -37.35 -5.13 -24.88
C VAL A 8 -36.02 -5.40 -24.17
N VAL A 9 -36.05 -6.22 -23.13
CA VAL A 9 -34.82 -6.62 -22.42
C VAL A 9 -34.21 -7.81 -23.15
N ALA A 10 -33.00 -7.66 -23.69
CA ALA A 10 -32.26 -8.78 -24.25
C ALA A 10 -31.51 -9.53 -23.12
N ILE A 11 -31.64 -10.86 -23.07
CA ILE A 11 -30.93 -11.72 -22.10
C ILE A 11 -29.41 -11.47 -22.15
N ASP A 12 -28.85 -11.28 -23.34
CA ASP A 12 -27.43 -11.00 -23.54
C ASP A 12 -26.99 -9.66 -22.94
N GLN A 13 -27.87 -8.66 -22.93
CA GLN A 13 -27.61 -7.37 -22.29
C GLN A 13 -27.53 -7.53 -20.77
N ILE A 14 -28.47 -8.26 -20.17
CA ILE A 14 -28.43 -8.59 -18.74
C ILE A 14 -27.11 -9.31 -18.41
N ARG A 15 -26.74 -10.32 -19.21
CA ARG A 15 -25.50 -11.08 -19.02
C ARG A 15 -24.27 -10.19 -19.10
N THR A 16 -24.20 -9.31 -20.09
CA THR A 16 -23.07 -8.38 -20.24
C THR A 16 -22.94 -7.44 -19.04
N ILE A 17 -24.06 -6.88 -18.56
CA ILE A 17 -24.10 -6.00 -17.39
C ILE A 17 -23.63 -6.75 -16.14
N ILE A 18 -24.19 -7.93 -15.88
CA ILE A 18 -23.88 -8.73 -14.68
C ILE A 18 -22.44 -9.24 -14.70
N ARG A 19 -21.93 -9.66 -15.86
CA ARG A 19 -20.53 -10.06 -16.01
C ARG A 19 -19.58 -8.91 -15.75
N THR A 20 -19.86 -7.74 -16.33
CA THR A 20 -19.07 -6.52 -16.07
C THR A 20 -19.12 -6.15 -14.59
N PHE A 21 -20.29 -6.21 -13.96
CA PHE A 21 -20.43 -5.95 -12.53
C PHE A 21 -19.60 -6.94 -11.70
N LYS A 22 -19.68 -8.24 -11.99
CA LYS A 22 -18.88 -9.28 -11.32
C LYS A 22 -17.38 -9.00 -11.43
N ASP A 23 -16.91 -8.66 -12.63
CA ASP A 23 -15.49 -8.46 -12.90
C ASP A 23 -14.94 -7.20 -12.21
N LYS A 24 -15.78 -6.19 -11.95
CA LYS A 24 -15.37 -4.88 -11.43
C LYS A 24 -15.68 -4.65 -9.95
N VAL A 25 -16.68 -5.35 -9.38
CA VAL A 25 -17.19 -5.03 -8.04
C VAL A 25 -16.14 -5.19 -6.94
N LEU A 26 -15.28 -6.22 -7.02
CA LEU A 26 -14.21 -6.46 -6.02
C LEU A 26 -12.85 -5.89 -6.42
N THR A 27 -12.66 -5.49 -7.67
CA THR A 27 -11.38 -4.98 -8.16
C THR A 27 -11.31 -3.46 -8.21
N GLU A 28 -12.39 -2.81 -8.66
CA GLU A 28 -12.43 -1.35 -8.88
C GLU A 28 -13.39 -0.64 -7.94
N ILE A 29 -14.55 -1.24 -7.67
CA ILE A 29 -15.59 -0.59 -6.85
C ILE A 29 -15.26 -0.75 -5.35
N PHE A 30 -14.94 -1.96 -4.92
CA PHE A 30 -14.59 -2.27 -3.53
C PHE A 30 -13.28 -3.10 -3.47
N PRO A 31 -12.11 -2.48 -3.76
CA PRO A 31 -10.83 -3.17 -3.73
C PRO A 31 -10.53 -3.74 -2.34
N GLY A 32 -10.00 -4.95 -2.29
CA GLY A 32 -9.65 -5.64 -1.03
C GLY A 32 -10.83 -6.28 -0.30
N ARG A 33 -12.03 -6.32 -0.90
CA ARG A 33 -13.15 -7.14 -0.40
C ARG A 33 -13.11 -8.53 -1.03
N GLU A 34 -13.37 -9.54 -0.22
CA GLU A 34 -13.59 -10.93 -0.63
C GLU A 34 -15.07 -11.17 -0.98
N TYR A 35 -15.99 -10.54 -0.25
CA TYR A 35 -17.42 -10.75 -0.42
C TYR A 35 -18.11 -9.61 -1.16
N VAL A 36 -18.99 -9.95 -2.12
CA VAL A 36 -19.82 -8.97 -2.83
C VAL A 36 -20.61 -8.14 -1.82
N PRO A 37 -20.48 -6.81 -1.80
CA PRO A 37 -21.24 -5.93 -0.92
C PRO A 37 -22.75 -6.10 -1.09
N LYS A 38 -23.54 -5.74 -0.06
CA LYS A 38 -25.01 -5.85 -0.16
C LYS A 38 -25.50 -5.00 -1.33
N THR A 39 -26.08 -5.68 -2.32
CA THR A 39 -26.45 -5.09 -3.61
C THR A 39 -27.94 -5.23 -3.86
N LEU A 40 -28.60 -4.12 -4.19
CA LEU A 40 -30.01 -4.09 -4.54
C LEU A 40 -30.17 -3.70 -6.01
N ILE A 41 -30.82 -4.56 -6.80
CA ILE A 41 -31.04 -4.37 -8.24
C ILE A 41 -32.52 -4.07 -8.51
N PHE A 42 -32.79 -2.99 -9.23
CA PHE A 42 -34.12 -2.62 -9.68
C PHE A 42 -34.38 -3.13 -11.11
N ALA A 43 -35.28 -4.10 -11.21
CA ALA A 43 -35.76 -4.70 -12.45
C ALA A 43 -37.00 -3.96 -12.98
N LYS A 44 -37.29 -4.18 -14.27
CA LYS A 44 -38.45 -3.58 -14.98
C LYS A 44 -39.78 -4.10 -14.45
N ASP A 45 -39.90 -5.42 -14.36
CA ASP A 45 -41.08 -6.17 -13.97
C ASP A 45 -40.64 -7.53 -13.35
N ASP A 46 -41.60 -8.35 -12.95
CA ASP A 46 -41.33 -9.63 -12.27
C ASP A 46 -40.60 -10.65 -13.16
N SER A 47 -40.90 -10.65 -14.46
CA SER A 47 -40.23 -11.53 -15.43
C SER A 47 -38.77 -11.13 -15.58
N HIS A 48 -38.50 -9.84 -15.76
CA HIS A 48 -37.15 -9.32 -15.82
C HIS A 48 -36.36 -9.60 -14.53
N ALA A 49 -37.00 -9.49 -13.36
CA ALA A 49 -36.37 -9.83 -12.09
C ALA A 49 -35.96 -11.31 -12.02
N GLU A 50 -36.77 -12.22 -12.56
CA GLU A 50 -36.45 -13.65 -12.65
C GLU A 50 -35.23 -13.89 -13.55
N ASP A 51 -35.21 -13.27 -14.74
CA ASP A 51 -34.10 -13.39 -15.70
C ASP A 51 -32.79 -12.87 -15.11
N ILE A 52 -32.80 -11.72 -14.42
CA ILE A 52 -31.63 -11.16 -13.75
C ILE A 52 -31.11 -12.12 -12.69
N VAL A 53 -31.98 -12.64 -11.82
CA VAL A 53 -31.57 -13.56 -10.75
C VAL A 53 -30.95 -14.84 -11.32
N LYS A 54 -31.55 -15.39 -12.37
CA LYS A 54 -31.01 -16.57 -13.07
C LYS A 54 -29.60 -16.30 -13.60
N ILE A 55 -29.41 -15.19 -14.31
CA ILE A 55 -28.12 -14.82 -14.92
C ILE A 55 -27.07 -14.52 -13.85
N ILE A 56 -27.43 -13.88 -12.74
CA ILE A 56 -26.51 -13.67 -11.61
C ILE A 56 -26.01 -15.00 -11.07
N ARG A 57 -26.91 -15.98 -10.87
CA ARG A 57 -26.52 -17.30 -10.36
C ARG A 57 -25.57 -18.02 -11.33
N GLU A 58 -25.84 -17.94 -12.62
CA GLU A 58 -24.98 -18.50 -13.67
C GLU A 58 -23.60 -17.83 -13.71
N GLU A 59 -23.55 -16.50 -13.80
CA GLU A 59 -22.29 -15.76 -13.95
C GLU A 59 -21.44 -15.80 -12.67
N PHE A 60 -22.04 -15.71 -11.48
CA PHE A 60 -21.31 -15.82 -10.22
C PHE A 60 -21.01 -17.28 -9.83
N GLY A 61 -21.64 -18.27 -10.46
CA GLY A 61 -21.54 -19.67 -10.07
C GLY A 61 -22.04 -19.93 -8.65
N LYS A 62 -23.07 -19.19 -8.21
CA LYS A 62 -23.62 -19.22 -6.84
C LYS A 62 -25.10 -19.61 -6.83
N GLY A 63 -25.56 -20.17 -5.71
CA GLY A 63 -26.90 -20.73 -5.55
C GLY A 63 -28.00 -19.71 -5.24
N ASN A 64 -29.17 -20.26 -4.89
CA ASN A 64 -30.38 -19.49 -4.54
C ASN A 64 -30.25 -18.68 -3.24
N ASP A 65 -29.30 -19.04 -2.39
CA ASP A 65 -28.96 -18.33 -1.15
C ASP A 65 -28.22 -17.03 -1.43
N PHE A 66 -27.42 -16.95 -2.51
CA PHE A 66 -26.62 -15.77 -2.85
C PHE A 66 -27.45 -14.64 -3.47
N ALA A 67 -28.31 -14.95 -4.44
CA ALA A 67 -29.12 -13.98 -5.16
C ALA A 67 -30.61 -14.35 -5.11
N GLN A 68 -31.45 -13.40 -4.67
CA GLN A 68 -32.87 -13.63 -4.44
C GLN A 68 -33.76 -12.56 -5.07
N LYS A 69 -34.89 -13.02 -5.64
CA LYS A 69 -35.97 -12.16 -6.11
C LYS A 69 -36.87 -11.78 -4.93
N ILE A 70 -37.09 -10.49 -4.73
CA ILE A 70 -37.98 -9.94 -3.69
C ILE A 70 -39.06 -9.09 -4.39
N THR A 71 -40.17 -9.75 -4.73
CA THR A 71 -41.33 -9.17 -5.42
C THR A 71 -42.64 -9.59 -4.75
N TYR A 72 -43.78 -9.05 -5.19
CA TYR A 72 -45.12 -9.33 -4.62
C TYR A 72 -45.58 -10.78 -4.78
N ARG A 73 -44.90 -11.57 -5.61
CA ARG A 73 -45.21 -12.97 -5.90
C ARG A 73 -44.04 -13.85 -5.50
N THR A 74 -43.88 -14.10 -4.20
CA THR A 74 -42.91 -15.08 -3.71
C THR A 74 -43.58 -16.44 -3.52
N THR A 75 -42.88 -17.50 -3.88
CA THR A 75 -43.21 -18.88 -3.52
C THR A 75 -42.27 -19.30 -2.39
N GLY A 76 -42.81 -19.78 -1.26
CA GLY A 76 -42.03 -20.20 -0.10
C GLY A 76 -42.01 -19.18 1.05
N ALA A 77 -41.08 -18.22 1.02
CA ALA A 77 -40.90 -17.23 2.10
C ALA A 77 -41.66 -15.92 1.83
N THR A 78 -42.12 -15.24 2.89
CA THR A 78 -42.78 -13.93 2.72
C THR A 78 -41.74 -12.86 2.38
N PRO A 79 -42.12 -11.80 1.65
CA PRO A 79 -41.18 -10.73 1.32
C PRO A 79 -40.53 -10.08 2.55
N GLU A 80 -41.25 -9.97 3.66
CA GLU A 80 -40.73 -9.42 4.92
C GLU A 80 -39.59 -10.28 5.47
N GLN A 81 -39.70 -11.60 5.36
CA GLN A 81 -38.65 -12.53 5.78
C GLN A 81 -37.41 -12.41 4.90
N LEU A 82 -37.60 -12.28 3.57
CA LEU A 82 -36.50 -12.10 2.63
C LEU A 82 -35.78 -10.76 2.86
N ILE A 83 -36.52 -9.69 3.13
CA ILE A 83 -35.94 -8.39 3.46
C ILE A 83 -35.20 -8.43 4.80
N ALA A 84 -35.75 -9.10 5.81
CA ALA A 84 -35.10 -9.28 7.11
C ALA A 84 -33.79 -10.08 6.98
N SER A 85 -33.79 -11.15 6.17
CA SER A 85 -32.60 -11.93 5.86
C SER A 85 -31.57 -11.10 5.09
N PHE A 86 -31.99 -10.37 4.06
CA PHE A 86 -31.10 -9.48 3.30
C PHE A 86 -30.47 -8.40 4.19
N ARG A 87 -31.20 -7.91 5.20
CA ARG A 87 -30.75 -6.89 6.15
C ARG A 87 -29.76 -7.43 7.18
N ASN A 88 -30.05 -8.59 7.78
CA ASN A 88 -29.39 -9.01 9.02
C ASN A 88 -28.51 -10.25 8.86
N SER A 89 -28.60 -10.96 7.73
CA SER A 89 -27.85 -12.20 7.49
C SER A 89 -26.78 -11.98 6.43
N PHE A 90 -25.75 -12.82 6.43
CA PHE A 90 -24.70 -12.77 5.41
C PHE A 90 -25.30 -12.91 4.00
N ASN A 91 -26.16 -13.89 3.78
CA ASN A 91 -26.90 -14.12 2.53
C ASN A 91 -28.38 -13.70 2.66
N PRO A 92 -29.03 -13.25 1.57
CA PRO A 92 -28.47 -13.07 0.22
C PRO A 92 -27.55 -11.85 0.09
N ARG A 93 -26.59 -11.90 -0.84
CA ARG A 93 -25.72 -10.76 -1.18
C ARG A 93 -26.38 -9.81 -2.17
N ILE A 94 -27.17 -10.37 -3.09
CA ILE A 94 -27.87 -9.61 -4.12
C ILE A 94 -29.38 -9.83 -3.99
N ALA A 95 -30.12 -8.74 -3.85
CA ALA A 95 -31.57 -8.73 -3.90
C ALA A 95 -32.02 -8.07 -5.21
N VAL A 96 -32.94 -8.70 -5.93
CA VAL A 96 -33.54 -8.14 -7.16
C VAL A 96 -35.01 -7.84 -6.88
N THR A 97 -35.43 -6.61 -7.11
CA THR A 97 -36.79 -6.14 -6.85
C THR A 97 -37.32 -5.30 -8.01
N VAL A 98 -38.63 -5.07 -8.02
CA VAL A 98 -39.27 -4.13 -8.95
C VAL A 98 -39.57 -2.82 -8.21
N ASP A 99 -40.48 -2.84 -7.25
CA ASP A 99 -40.90 -1.66 -6.46
C ASP A 99 -40.99 -1.92 -4.95
N MET A 100 -40.79 -3.17 -4.50
CA MET A 100 -41.19 -3.59 -3.16
C MET A 100 -40.25 -3.10 -2.04
N ILE A 101 -38.93 -3.10 -2.29
CA ILE A 101 -37.95 -2.61 -1.29
C ILE A 101 -37.87 -1.07 -1.29
N ALA A 102 -38.56 -0.41 -2.21
CA ALA A 102 -38.54 1.04 -2.35
C ALA A 102 -39.31 1.77 -1.23
N THR A 103 -40.35 1.16 -0.67
CA THR A 103 -41.23 1.79 0.33
C THR A 103 -41.12 1.10 1.69
N GLY A 104 -40.28 1.65 2.56
CA GLY A 104 -40.44 1.48 4.02
C GLY A 104 -39.43 0.56 4.73
N THR A 105 -38.52 -0.12 4.04
CA THR A 105 -37.55 -1.02 4.68
C THR A 105 -36.16 -0.39 4.81
N ASP A 106 -35.62 -0.43 6.03
CA ASP A 106 -34.33 0.17 6.39
C ASP A 106 -33.21 -0.89 6.30
N ILE A 107 -32.39 -0.83 5.25
CA ILE A 107 -31.27 -1.76 5.04
C ILE A 107 -29.97 -0.99 5.17
N LYS A 108 -29.53 -0.73 6.41
CA LYS A 108 -28.30 0.03 6.69
C LYS A 108 -27.02 -0.57 6.05
N PRO A 109 -26.83 -1.90 6.00
CA PRO A 109 -25.66 -2.50 5.35
C PRO A 109 -25.61 -2.38 3.83
N LEU A 110 -26.62 -1.78 3.18
CA LEU A 110 -26.67 -1.65 1.72
C LEU A 110 -25.56 -0.73 1.20
N GLU A 111 -24.70 -1.24 0.32
CA GLU A 111 -23.52 -0.54 -0.23
C GLU A 111 -23.68 -0.25 -1.74
N ILE A 112 -24.52 -1.01 -2.46
CA ILE A 112 -24.71 -0.86 -3.91
C ILE A 112 -26.19 -0.86 -4.27
N VAL A 113 -26.61 0.09 -5.12
CA VAL A 113 -27.89 0.05 -5.83
C VAL A 113 -27.65 0.06 -7.33
N MET A 114 -28.27 -0.87 -8.06
CA MET A 114 -28.16 -0.99 -9.50
C MET A 114 -29.52 -0.78 -10.18
N PHE A 115 -29.55 0.04 -11.23
CA PHE A 115 -30.73 0.27 -12.05
C PHE A 115 -30.61 -0.41 -13.40
N MET A 116 -31.43 -1.44 -13.62
CA MET A 116 -31.60 -2.10 -14.92
C MET A 116 -32.89 -1.65 -15.62
N ARG A 117 -33.50 -0.56 -15.15
CA ARG A 117 -34.68 0.07 -15.75
C ARG A 117 -34.63 1.60 -15.59
N ALA A 118 -35.30 2.29 -16.50
CA ALA A 118 -35.48 3.73 -16.38
C ALA A 118 -36.34 4.08 -15.16
N VAL A 119 -35.84 4.92 -14.26
CA VAL A 119 -36.60 5.40 -13.11
C VAL A 119 -37.55 6.50 -13.56
N ARG A 120 -38.86 6.22 -13.54
CA ARG A 120 -39.90 7.14 -14.06
C ARG A 120 -40.17 8.34 -13.16
N SER A 121 -39.77 8.31 -11.88
CA SER A 121 -40.06 9.35 -10.89
C SER A 121 -38.82 9.81 -10.11
N ARG A 122 -38.60 11.13 -10.09
CA ARG A 122 -37.52 11.82 -9.35
C ARG A 122 -37.57 11.54 -7.85
N SER A 123 -38.77 11.59 -7.26
CA SER A 123 -38.95 11.33 -5.82
C SER A 123 -38.58 9.90 -5.45
N PHE A 124 -38.82 8.94 -6.34
CA PHE A 124 -38.45 7.55 -6.15
C PHE A 124 -36.93 7.36 -6.15
N PHE A 125 -36.20 8.03 -7.05
CA PHE A 125 -34.74 7.99 -7.10
C PHE A 125 -34.09 8.57 -5.83
N GLU A 126 -34.56 9.73 -5.37
CA GLU A 126 -34.08 10.37 -4.13
C GLU A 126 -34.38 9.52 -2.89
N GLN A 127 -35.56 8.90 -2.83
CA GLN A 127 -35.88 7.94 -1.77
C GLN A 127 -34.94 6.73 -1.76
N MET A 128 -34.45 6.28 -2.93
CA MET A 128 -33.48 5.18 -3.00
C MET A 128 -32.08 5.62 -2.58
N LYS A 129 -31.63 6.80 -3.01
CA LYS A 129 -30.35 7.40 -2.56
C LYS A 129 -30.30 7.55 -1.04
N GLY A 130 -31.37 8.07 -0.45
CA GLY A 130 -31.52 8.26 1.00
C GLY A 130 -31.44 6.95 1.82
N ARG A 131 -31.59 5.78 1.18
CA ARG A 131 -31.41 4.47 1.84
C ARG A 131 -29.95 4.00 1.80
N GLY A 132 -29.24 4.26 0.70
CA GLY A 132 -27.83 3.90 0.54
C GLY A 132 -26.88 4.71 1.41
N VAL A 133 -27.17 6.00 1.62
CA VAL A 133 -26.32 6.91 2.42
C VAL A 133 -26.50 6.79 3.93
N ARG A 134 -27.25 5.78 4.40
CA ARG A 134 -27.46 5.54 5.83
C ARG A 134 -26.17 5.06 6.49
N ILE A 135 -25.88 5.65 7.64
CA ILE A 135 -24.72 5.35 8.47
C ILE A 135 -24.98 4.05 9.25
N ILE A 136 -23.97 3.18 9.26
CA ILE A 136 -23.90 1.95 10.04
C ILE A 136 -22.54 1.93 10.75
N ASN A 137 -22.49 1.46 11.99
CA ASN A 137 -21.21 1.29 12.68
C ASN A 137 -20.45 0.06 12.12
N SER A 138 -19.14 0.01 12.33
CA SER A 138 -18.30 -1.07 11.79
C SER A 138 -18.68 -2.45 12.29
N ASN A 139 -19.07 -2.60 13.56
CA ASN A 139 -19.39 -3.90 14.14
C ASN A 139 -20.67 -4.50 13.51
N ASP A 140 -21.70 -3.69 13.35
CA ASP A 140 -22.97 -4.10 12.72
C ASP A 140 -22.79 -4.41 11.23
N LEU A 141 -21.89 -3.71 10.55
CA LEU A 141 -21.54 -3.99 9.16
C LEU A 141 -20.78 -5.31 9.04
N GLN A 142 -19.77 -5.53 9.88
CA GLN A 142 -18.97 -6.77 9.92
C GLN A 142 -19.81 -8.00 10.27
N ALA A 143 -20.84 -7.84 11.12
CA ALA A 143 -21.77 -8.92 11.41
C ALA A 143 -22.50 -9.46 10.17
N VAL A 144 -22.65 -8.62 9.13
CA VAL A 144 -23.35 -8.95 7.87
C VAL A 144 -22.38 -9.18 6.71
N THR A 145 -21.22 -8.52 6.73
CA THR A 145 -20.17 -8.59 5.71
C THR A 145 -18.81 -8.64 6.41
N PRO A 146 -18.29 -9.83 6.77
CA PRO A 146 -17.18 -9.98 7.72
C PRO A 146 -15.88 -9.22 7.39
N ASP A 147 -15.57 -9.07 6.10
CA ASP A 147 -14.39 -8.36 5.58
C ASP A 147 -14.58 -6.84 5.49
N ALA A 148 -15.77 -6.32 5.84
CA ALA A 148 -16.13 -4.92 5.76
C ALA A 148 -15.65 -4.09 6.96
N LYS A 149 -14.45 -3.51 6.91
CA LYS A 149 -13.93 -2.68 8.01
C LYS A 149 -14.83 -1.49 8.37
N PHE A 150 -15.32 -0.77 7.36
CA PHE A 150 -16.23 0.37 7.51
C PHE A 150 -16.97 0.64 6.20
N LYS A 151 -18.11 1.35 6.29
CA LYS A 151 -18.86 1.84 5.13
C LYS A 151 -18.39 3.26 4.79
N ASP A 152 -17.47 3.37 3.85
CA ASP A 152 -16.86 4.63 3.41
C ASP A 152 -17.67 5.32 2.30
N HIS A 153 -18.26 4.54 1.40
CA HIS A 153 -19.00 5.06 0.26
C HIS A 153 -20.19 4.17 -0.14
N PHE A 154 -21.07 4.70 -1.00
CA PHE A 154 -22.25 4.02 -1.52
C PHE A 154 -22.31 4.24 -3.03
N ILE A 155 -22.55 3.18 -3.79
CA ILE A 155 -22.44 3.20 -5.25
C ILE A 155 -23.81 3.02 -5.90
N ILE A 156 -24.06 3.84 -6.91
CA ILE A 156 -25.18 3.68 -7.82
C ILE A 156 -24.63 3.24 -9.17
N VAL A 157 -25.06 2.08 -9.63
CA VAL A 157 -24.76 1.57 -10.97
C VAL A 157 -25.98 1.80 -11.84
N ASP A 158 -25.82 2.61 -12.88
CA ASP A 158 -26.88 2.90 -13.83
C ASP A 158 -26.58 2.25 -15.17
N CYS A 159 -27.36 1.24 -15.53
CA CYS A 159 -27.13 0.43 -16.71
C CYS A 159 -27.92 0.89 -17.94
N VAL A 160 -28.79 1.92 -17.79
CA VAL A 160 -29.72 2.35 -18.84
C VAL A 160 -29.75 3.87 -19.05
N GLY A 161 -28.83 4.61 -18.45
CA GLY A 161 -28.70 6.06 -18.60
C GLY A 161 -29.76 6.87 -17.84
N VAL A 162 -30.26 6.37 -16.72
CA VAL A 162 -31.11 7.10 -15.76
C VAL A 162 -30.45 8.41 -15.29
N CYS A 163 -29.14 8.42 -15.08
CA CYS A 163 -28.34 9.56 -14.64
C CYS A 163 -28.10 10.59 -15.75
N GLU A 164 -28.35 10.24 -17.02
CA GLU A 164 -28.16 11.14 -18.17
C GLU A 164 -29.40 12.01 -18.45
N MET A 165 -30.56 11.70 -17.83
CA MET A 165 -31.77 12.54 -17.93
C MET A 165 -32.01 13.38 -16.68
N ASP A 166 -31.33 14.53 -16.64
CA ASP A 166 -31.72 15.83 -16.05
C ASP A 166 -32.87 15.88 -15.01
N LYS A 167 -32.80 15.09 -13.93
CA LYS A 167 -33.76 15.15 -12.82
C LYS A 167 -33.14 14.87 -11.45
N THR A 168 -32.09 15.61 -11.06
CA THR A 168 -31.57 15.60 -9.67
C THR A 168 -31.20 17.01 -9.18
N ASP A 169 -31.57 17.34 -7.94
CA ASP A 169 -30.96 18.46 -7.18
C ASP A 169 -29.71 17.97 -6.43
N SER A 170 -29.63 16.67 -6.12
CA SER A 170 -28.52 16.10 -5.33
C SER A 170 -27.41 15.56 -6.23
N ARG A 171 -26.58 16.47 -6.76
CA ARG A 171 -25.39 16.08 -7.51
C ARG A 171 -24.28 15.59 -6.56
N PRO A 172 -23.48 14.56 -6.90
CA PRO A 172 -22.33 14.16 -6.09
C PRO A 172 -21.39 15.35 -5.83
N MET A 173 -20.80 15.44 -4.63
CA MET A 173 -19.85 16.53 -4.35
C MET A 173 -18.54 16.37 -5.13
N GLU A 174 -18.12 15.14 -5.42
CA GLU A 174 -16.95 14.90 -6.28
C GLU A 174 -17.32 15.14 -7.76
N ARG A 175 -16.72 16.17 -8.36
CA ARG A 175 -16.95 16.61 -9.76
C ARG A 175 -15.72 16.55 -10.65
N LYS A 176 -14.52 16.44 -10.07
CA LYS A 176 -13.24 16.37 -10.77
C LYS A 176 -12.48 15.08 -10.38
N PRO A 177 -13.05 13.87 -10.57
CA PRO A 177 -12.48 12.62 -10.05
C PRO A 177 -11.09 12.29 -10.62
N THR A 178 -10.79 12.75 -11.84
CA THR A 178 -9.51 12.53 -12.52
C THR A 178 -8.41 13.52 -12.12
N VAL A 179 -8.75 14.60 -11.40
CA VAL A 179 -7.80 15.61 -10.94
C VAL A 179 -7.33 15.22 -9.54
N SER A 180 -6.04 15.27 -9.24
CA SER A 180 -5.52 14.92 -7.91
C SER A 180 -5.87 15.97 -6.84
N LEU A 181 -5.82 15.60 -5.54
CA LEU A 181 -6.06 16.54 -4.44
C LEU A 181 -5.08 17.72 -4.49
N GLU A 182 -3.80 17.41 -4.73
CA GLU A 182 -2.74 18.41 -4.87
C GLU A 182 -3.06 19.45 -5.95
N LYS A 183 -3.52 19.01 -7.13
CA LYS A 183 -3.91 19.91 -8.22
C LYS A 183 -5.13 20.77 -7.87
N LEU A 184 -6.10 20.23 -7.12
CA LEU A 184 -7.26 21.00 -6.65
C LEU A 184 -6.85 22.07 -5.64
N LEU A 185 -6.01 21.69 -4.65
CA LEU A 185 -5.47 22.59 -3.65
C LEU A 185 -4.61 23.69 -4.30
N GLN A 186 -3.80 23.34 -5.30
CA GLN A 186 -3.01 24.30 -6.08
C GLN A 186 -3.90 25.25 -6.88
N ALA A 187 -4.92 24.75 -7.57
CA ALA A 187 -5.86 25.58 -8.34
C ALA A 187 -6.54 26.61 -7.43
N VAL A 188 -7.00 26.19 -6.25
CA VAL A 188 -7.60 27.10 -5.26
C VAL A 188 -6.58 28.14 -4.77
N SER A 189 -5.33 27.74 -4.51
CA SER A 189 -4.28 28.69 -4.10
C SER A 189 -3.96 29.76 -5.15
N LEU A 190 -4.25 29.50 -6.42
CA LEU A 190 -4.11 30.44 -7.53
C LEU A 190 -5.38 31.28 -7.76
N GLY A 191 -6.39 31.18 -6.88
CA GLY A 191 -7.62 31.95 -6.94
C GLY A 191 -8.74 31.31 -7.77
N ASN A 192 -8.68 30.00 -8.05
CA ASN A 192 -9.77 29.32 -8.76
C ASN A 192 -11.04 29.24 -7.90
N THR A 193 -12.14 29.80 -8.40
CA THR A 193 -13.45 29.84 -7.75
C THR A 193 -14.51 28.98 -8.45
N ASP A 194 -14.11 28.04 -9.33
CA ASP A 194 -15.02 27.10 -10.00
C ASP A 194 -15.77 26.23 -8.96
N PRO A 195 -17.11 26.28 -8.89
CA PRO A 195 -17.90 25.50 -7.94
C PRO A 195 -17.61 23.99 -7.99
N ASP A 196 -17.28 23.44 -9.16
CA ASP A 196 -16.97 22.00 -9.29
C ASP A 196 -15.63 21.65 -8.65
N VAL A 197 -14.64 22.55 -8.72
CA VAL A 197 -13.33 22.40 -8.05
C VAL A 197 -13.54 22.45 -6.53
N ILE A 198 -14.33 23.42 -6.04
CA ILE A 198 -14.62 23.59 -4.62
C ILE A 198 -15.42 22.40 -4.06
N SER A 199 -16.42 21.93 -4.80
CA SER A 199 -17.23 20.77 -4.41
C SER A 199 -16.37 19.51 -4.29
N SER A 200 -15.49 19.28 -5.27
CA SER A 200 -14.56 18.13 -5.28
C SER A 200 -13.57 18.18 -4.13
N LEU A 201 -13.05 19.39 -3.85
CA LEU A 201 -12.14 19.62 -2.75
C LEU A 201 -12.82 19.35 -1.40
N ALA A 202 -14.02 19.89 -1.19
CA ALA A 202 -14.83 19.63 0.01
C ALA A 202 -15.11 18.14 0.20
N ALA A 203 -15.43 17.40 -0.86
CA ALA A 203 -15.66 15.96 -0.80
C ALA A 203 -14.43 15.16 -0.35
N ARG A 204 -13.22 15.61 -0.71
CA ARG A 204 -11.96 14.97 -0.33
C ARG A 204 -11.52 15.37 1.08
N MET A 205 -11.71 16.63 1.45
CA MET A 205 -11.47 17.09 2.82
C MET A 205 -12.40 16.39 3.81
N ALA A 206 -13.68 16.16 3.44
CA ALA A 206 -14.60 15.36 4.24
C ALA A 206 -14.11 13.92 4.45
N ARG A 207 -13.49 13.31 3.44
CA ARG A 207 -12.89 11.97 3.53
C ARG A 207 -11.66 11.97 4.44
N ILE A 208 -10.78 12.95 4.29
CA ILE A 208 -9.62 13.15 5.19
C ILE A 208 -10.09 13.30 6.63
N GLY A 209 -11.10 14.12 6.89
CA GLY A 209 -11.63 14.33 8.25
C GLY A 209 -12.18 13.07 8.92
N ARG A 210 -12.64 12.07 8.17
CA ARG A 210 -13.07 10.78 8.74
C ARG A 210 -11.91 9.86 9.13
N GLN A 211 -10.72 10.14 8.60
CA GLN A 211 -9.53 9.29 8.74
C GLN A 211 -8.38 10.01 9.47
N ILE A 212 -8.57 11.26 9.87
CA ILE A 212 -7.55 12.06 10.54
C ILE A 212 -7.37 11.60 11.99
N THR A 213 -6.13 11.57 12.48
CA THR A 213 -5.87 11.30 13.90
C THR A 213 -6.06 12.59 14.72
N PRO A 214 -6.30 12.49 16.04
CA PRO A 214 -6.39 13.68 16.90
C PRO A 214 -5.11 14.54 16.90
N GLU A 215 -3.95 13.94 16.63
CA GLU A 215 -2.69 14.68 16.51
C GLU A 215 -2.62 15.43 15.18
N ASP A 216 -2.97 14.76 14.09
CA ASP A 216 -3.00 15.37 12.76
C ASP A 216 -4.03 16.51 12.70
N ASP A 217 -5.20 16.38 13.35
CA ASP A 217 -6.22 17.45 13.41
C ASP A 217 -5.75 18.66 14.24
N ARG A 218 -4.97 18.45 15.32
CA ARG A 218 -4.34 19.57 16.04
C ARG A 218 -3.40 20.37 15.16
N GLN A 219 -2.63 19.69 14.30
CA GLN A 219 -1.75 20.35 13.34
C GLN A 219 -2.54 21.08 12.23
N VAL A 220 -3.69 20.56 11.79
CA VAL A 220 -4.61 21.29 10.90
C VAL A 220 -5.10 22.59 11.55
N ILE A 221 -5.48 22.55 12.83
CA ILE A 221 -5.96 23.73 13.57
C ILE A 221 -4.88 24.82 13.62
N GLU A 222 -3.62 24.45 13.90
CA GLU A 222 -2.50 25.38 13.93
C GLU A 222 -2.26 26.03 12.55
N LEU A 223 -2.21 25.22 11.49
CA LEU A 223 -1.90 25.67 10.14
C LEU A 223 -3.05 26.42 9.43
N SER A 224 -4.28 26.31 9.92
CA SER A 224 -5.48 26.90 9.32
C SER A 224 -6.02 28.14 10.05
N ASN A 225 -5.27 28.67 11.03
CA ASN A 225 -5.69 29.76 11.93
C ASN A 225 -6.90 29.39 12.80
N GLY A 226 -6.87 28.21 13.40
CA GLY A 226 -7.84 27.79 14.43
C GLY A 226 -9.03 26.99 13.92
N LYS A 227 -9.03 26.53 12.67
CA LYS A 227 -10.14 25.76 12.09
C LYS A 227 -9.84 24.26 12.04
N THR A 228 -10.82 23.44 12.41
CA THR A 228 -10.70 21.98 12.22
C THR A 228 -10.91 21.60 10.75
N ILE A 229 -10.50 20.38 10.36
CA ILE A 229 -10.76 19.88 9.00
C ILE A 229 -12.26 19.80 8.67
N GLU A 230 -13.09 19.52 9.69
CA GLU A 230 -14.55 19.50 9.57
C GLU A 230 -15.13 20.89 9.34
N GLN A 231 -14.60 21.91 10.02
CA GLN A 231 -15.00 23.31 9.83
C GLN A 231 -14.59 23.80 8.45
N LEU A 232 -13.35 23.53 8.02
CA LEU A 232 -12.88 23.87 6.66
C LEU A 232 -13.76 23.21 5.59
N THR A 233 -14.10 21.94 5.77
CA THR A 233 -15.01 21.22 4.87
C THR A 233 -16.39 21.88 4.85
N THR A 234 -16.93 22.20 6.02
CA THR A 234 -18.25 22.84 6.16
C THR A 234 -18.28 24.21 5.50
N ASP A 235 -17.23 25.00 5.63
CA ASP A 235 -17.10 26.31 5.01
C ASP A 235 -17.13 26.20 3.47
N LEU A 236 -16.38 25.25 2.90
CA LEU A 236 -16.39 25.02 1.45
C LEU A 236 -17.76 24.57 0.93
N VAL A 237 -18.45 23.68 1.66
CA VAL A 237 -19.81 23.23 1.31
C VAL A 237 -20.80 24.38 1.41
N THR A 238 -20.68 25.20 2.44
CA THR A 238 -21.56 26.34 2.69
C THR A 238 -21.35 27.43 1.63
N ALA A 239 -20.12 27.61 1.17
CA ALA A 239 -19.78 28.59 0.14
C ALA A 239 -20.35 28.28 -1.26
N ILE A 240 -20.70 27.03 -1.55
CA ILE A 240 -21.27 26.63 -2.86
C ILE A 240 -22.80 26.48 -2.84
N LYS A 241 -23.47 26.72 -1.70
CA LYS A 241 -24.93 26.60 -1.58
C LYS A 241 -25.63 27.83 -2.17
N PRO A 242 -26.57 27.66 -3.13
CA PRO A 242 -27.30 28.77 -3.74
C PRO A 242 -28.06 29.65 -2.74
N ASP A 243 -28.68 29.04 -1.71
CA ASP A 243 -29.44 29.77 -0.69
C ASP A 243 -28.57 30.80 0.05
N ASN A 244 -27.31 30.45 0.31
CA ASN A 244 -26.36 31.34 0.97
C ASN A 244 -25.90 32.48 0.05
N HIS A 245 -25.88 32.25 -1.26
CA HIS A 245 -25.58 33.31 -2.25
C HIS A 245 -26.70 34.35 -2.25
N ILE A 246 -27.95 33.90 -2.25
CA ILE A 246 -29.14 34.75 -2.17
C ILE A 246 -29.12 35.57 -0.87
N GLU A 247 -28.89 34.91 0.27
CA GLU A 247 -28.81 35.60 1.57
C GLU A 247 -27.69 36.65 1.59
N ARG A 248 -26.51 36.33 1.04
CA ARG A 248 -25.38 37.28 0.96
C ARG A 248 -25.69 38.49 0.09
N VAL A 249 -26.47 38.32 -0.99
CA VAL A 249 -26.93 39.45 -1.83
C VAL A 249 -27.90 40.33 -1.03
N HIS A 250 -28.88 39.75 -0.35
CA HIS A 250 -29.84 40.53 0.45
C HIS A 250 -29.16 41.31 1.58
N LEU A 251 -28.20 40.70 2.28
CA LEU A 251 -27.39 41.38 3.30
C LEU A 251 -26.61 42.57 2.71
N ARG A 252 -25.95 42.38 1.57
CA ARG A 252 -25.20 43.45 0.89
C ARG A 252 -26.11 44.61 0.44
N ARG A 253 -27.30 44.30 -0.08
CA ARG A 253 -28.29 45.32 -0.49
C ARG A 253 -28.78 46.14 0.72
N ALA A 254 -28.99 45.47 1.86
CA ALA A 254 -29.36 46.11 3.12
C ALA A 254 -28.25 47.02 3.68
N GLU A 255 -26.99 46.57 3.63
CA GLU A 255 -25.81 47.37 4.04
C GLU A 255 -25.62 48.62 3.17
N GLN A 256 -26.07 48.59 1.90
CA GLN A 256 -26.00 49.72 0.96
C GLN A 256 -27.18 50.71 1.10
N GLY A 257 -28.00 50.58 2.15
CA GLY A 257 -29.08 51.53 2.43
C GLY A 257 -30.29 51.41 1.50
N ARG A 258 -30.38 50.36 0.67
CA ARG A 258 -31.62 50.01 -0.04
C ARG A 258 -32.52 49.31 0.97
N GLN A 259 -33.67 49.90 1.31
CA GLN A 259 -34.72 49.22 2.11
C GLN A 259 -34.94 47.82 1.56
N ALA A 260 -35.10 46.83 2.46
CA ALA A 260 -35.23 45.40 2.22
C ALA A 260 -35.82 45.06 0.85
N ASP A 261 -34.96 45.09 -0.17
CA ASP A 261 -35.34 44.83 -1.53
C ASP A 261 -35.34 43.32 -1.69
N THR A 262 -36.54 42.74 -1.52
CA THR A 262 -36.81 41.31 -1.65
C THR A 262 -36.96 40.88 -3.11
N SER A 263 -36.61 41.74 -4.08
CA SER A 263 -36.55 41.35 -5.48
C SER A 263 -35.55 40.21 -5.69
N GLU A 264 -35.86 39.31 -6.63
CA GLU A 264 -34.97 38.21 -6.98
C GLU A 264 -33.57 38.76 -7.37
N PRO A 265 -32.48 38.22 -6.80
CA PRO A 265 -31.13 38.55 -7.19
C PRO A 265 -30.88 38.33 -8.68
N SER A 266 -30.18 39.26 -9.33
CA SER A 266 -29.71 39.05 -10.70
C SER A 266 -28.63 37.97 -10.76
N GLU A 267 -28.45 37.34 -11.93
CA GLU A 267 -27.39 36.34 -12.15
C GLU A 267 -25.99 36.90 -11.84
N GLU A 268 -25.74 38.17 -12.16
CA GLU A 268 -24.47 38.86 -11.86
C GLU A 268 -24.24 39.03 -10.35
N GLU A 269 -25.28 39.44 -9.60
CA GLU A 269 -25.18 39.58 -8.14
C GLU A 269 -24.95 38.23 -7.44
N LEU A 270 -25.60 37.17 -7.94
CA LEU A 270 -25.39 35.81 -7.46
C LEU A 270 -23.96 35.32 -7.74
N ALA A 271 -23.43 35.57 -8.95
CA ALA A 271 -22.07 35.20 -9.31
C ALA A 271 -21.01 35.94 -8.46
N GLU A 272 -21.22 37.24 -8.20
CA GLU A 272 -20.35 38.01 -7.31
C GLU A 272 -20.40 37.49 -5.86
N ALA A 273 -21.60 37.18 -5.36
CA ALA A 273 -21.78 36.64 -4.01
C ALA A 273 -21.13 35.26 -3.86
N ALA A 274 -21.32 34.38 -4.84
CA ALA A 274 -20.71 33.06 -4.90
C ALA A 274 -19.17 33.16 -4.87
N THR A 275 -18.60 34.02 -5.72
CA THR A 275 -17.16 34.24 -5.80
C THR A 275 -16.60 34.71 -4.46
N LYS A 276 -17.26 35.69 -3.81
CA LYS A 276 -16.83 36.20 -2.50
C LYS A 276 -16.86 35.14 -1.41
N LEU A 277 -17.94 34.38 -1.31
CA LEU A 277 -18.07 33.31 -0.32
C LEU A 277 -17.03 32.21 -0.52
N ILE A 278 -16.74 31.85 -1.77
CA ILE A 278 -15.68 30.87 -2.10
C ILE A 278 -14.30 31.41 -1.72
N VAL A 279 -13.99 32.67 -2.03
CA VAL A 279 -12.70 33.29 -1.65
C VAL A 279 -12.54 33.34 -0.12
N GLU A 280 -13.60 33.67 0.61
CA GLU A 280 -13.58 33.66 2.08
C GLU A 280 -13.34 32.25 2.65
N ALA A 281 -14.04 31.24 2.13
CA ALA A 281 -13.92 29.85 2.58
C ALA A 281 -12.56 29.21 2.24
N THR A 282 -11.95 29.61 1.12
CA THR A 282 -10.68 29.04 0.64
C THR A 282 -9.44 29.72 1.22
N LYS A 283 -9.59 30.87 1.89
CA LYS A 283 -8.49 31.65 2.48
C LYS A 283 -7.50 30.82 3.33
N PRO A 284 -7.93 29.89 4.22
CA PRO A 284 -6.99 29.04 4.96
C PRO A 284 -6.11 28.16 4.06
N LEU A 285 -6.66 27.72 2.91
CA LEU A 285 -5.96 26.85 1.96
C LEU A 285 -4.92 27.58 1.11
N HIS A 286 -4.80 28.91 1.26
CA HIS A 286 -3.71 29.68 0.65
C HIS A 286 -2.37 29.46 1.39
N ASN A 287 -2.39 28.94 2.62
CA ASN A 287 -1.19 28.53 3.33
C ASN A 287 -0.56 27.29 2.66
N PRO A 288 0.68 27.38 2.10
CA PRO A 288 1.35 26.23 1.48
C PRO A 288 1.62 25.08 2.45
N GLU A 289 1.92 25.37 3.71
CA GLU A 289 2.21 24.34 4.72
C GLU A 289 0.96 23.50 5.01
N LEU A 290 -0.21 24.14 5.13
CA LEU A 290 -1.48 23.44 5.29
C LEU A 290 -1.76 22.53 4.08
N ARG A 291 -1.55 23.01 2.85
CA ARG A 291 -1.80 22.19 1.65
C ARG A 291 -0.91 20.96 1.62
N ASN A 292 0.39 21.15 1.86
CA ASN A 292 1.35 20.04 1.89
C ASN A 292 0.98 19.03 2.98
N PHE A 293 0.63 19.52 4.17
CA PHE A 293 0.20 18.67 5.27
C PHE A 293 -1.05 17.85 4.94
N LEU A 294 -2.08 18.46 4.32
CA LEU A 294 -3.28 17.73 3.90
C LEU A 294 -2.99 16.64 2.85
N VAL A 295 -2.01 16.86 1.97
CA VAL A 295 -1.55 15.84 1.01
C VAL A 295 -0.82 14.70 1.73
N GLU A 296 0.04 15.00 2.70
CA GLU A 296 0.76 13.99 3.48
C GLU A 296 -0.18 13.16 4.36
N VAL A 297 -1.14 13.78 5.06
CA VAL A 297 -2.18 13.07 5.80
C VAL A 297 -2.97 12.14 4.88
N LYS A 298 -3.32 12.58 3.67
CA LYS A 298 -3.97 11.72 2.69
C LYS A 298 -3.10 10.52 2.31
N LYS A 299 -1.81 10.74 2.00
CA LYS A 299 -0.88 9.65 1.63
C LYS A 299 -0.72 8.63 2.77
N LYS A 300 -0.54 9.11 4.01
CA LYS A 300 -0.44 8.28 5.22
C LYS A 300 -1.68 7.41 5.41
N ASN A 301 -2.87 7.94 5.12
CA ASN A 301 -4.13 7.22 5.24
C ASN A 301 -4.44 6.29 4.04
N GLU A 302 -3.92 6.60 2.85
CA GLU A 302 -4.02 5.75 1.65
C GLU A 302 -2.99 4.61 1.61
N GLN A 303 -1.96 4.66 2.46
CA GLN A 303 -1.07 3.51 2.71
C GLN A 303 -1.81 2.45 3.54
N ILE A 304 -2.66 1.68 2.86
CA ILE A 304 -3.26 0.46 3.40
C ILE A 304 -2.16 -0.60 3.40
N ILE A 305 -1.57 -0.89 4.56
CA ILE A 305 -0.75 -2.10 4.74
C ILE A 305 -1.73 -3.27 4.89
N ASP A 306 -1.78 -4.12 3.87
CA ASP A 306 -2.56 -5.36 3.87
C ASP A 306 -1.83 -6.41 4.71
N ASN A 307 -2.45 -6.77 5.84
CA ASN A 307 -1.93 -7.75 6.79
C ASN A 307 -2.73 -9.08 6.74
N ILE A 308 -3.64 -9.26 5.79
CA ILE A 308 -4.63 -10.37 5.81
C ILE A 308 -4.63 -11.19 4.52
N SER A 309 -4.29 -10.61 3.37
CA SER A 309 -4.27 -11.37 2.11
C SER A 309 -3.04 -12.26 1.99
N GLU A 310 -3.23 -13.59 1.98
CA GLU A 310 -2.21 -14.52 1.49
C GLU A 310 -2.21 -14.50 -0.04
N ASP A 311 -1.10 -14.01 -0.60
CA ASP A 311 -0.88 -13.87 -2.03
C ASP A 311 -0.75 -15.23 -2.73
N GLN A 312 -1.25 -15.31 -3.98
CA GLN A 312 -1.04 -16.49 -4.83
C GLN A 312 -0.35 -16.08 -6.13
N VAL A 313 0.81 -16.68 -6.36
CA VAL A 313 1.65 -16.43 -7.53
C VAL A 313 0.96 -16.95 -8.80
N ILE A 314 0.47 -16.03 -9.64
CA ILE A 314 -0.14 -16.32 -10.95
C ILE A 314 0.95 -16.63 -12.01
N SER A 315 2.15 -16.05 -11.85
CA SER A 315 3.34 -16.37 -12.63
C SER A 315 4.59 -15.97 -11.87
N ALA A 316 5.59 -16.86 -11.81
CA ALA A 316 6.91 -16.60 -11.22
C ALA A 316 7.95 -16.35 -12.32
N GLU A 317 7.61 -15.50 -13.30
CA GLU A 317 8.54 -15.08 -14.35
C GLU A 317 8.63 -13.56 -14.33
N PHE A 318 9.85 -13.04 -14.45
CA PHE A 318 10.06 -11.60 -14.52
C PHE A 318 9.49 -11.08 -15.85
N SER A 319 8.69 -10.02 -15.79
CA SER A 319 8.28 -9.33 -17.02
C SER A 319 9.52 -8.81 -17.76
N VAL A 320 9.43 -8.66 -19.10
CA VAL A 320 10.54 -8.13 -19.90
C VAL A 320 11.01 -6.75 -19.38
N GLU A 321 10.06 -5.93 -18.93
CA GLU A 321 10.33 -4.63 -18.33
C GLU A 321 10.99 -4.73 -16.94
N ALA A 322 10.65 -5.76 -16.15
CA ALA A 322 11.30 -6.03 -14.87
C ALA A 322 12.75 -6.51 -15.06
N LEU A 323 13.00 -7.39 -16.04
CA LEU A 323 14.35 -7.85 -16.39
C LEU A 323 15.26 -6.71 -16.84
N GLU A 324 14.76 -5.79 -17.68
CA GLU A 324 15.53 -4.62 -18.12
C GLU A 324 15.85 -3.66 -16.96
N LYS A 325 14.91 -3.46 -16.03
CA LYS A 325 15.17 -2.66 -14.81
C LYS A 325 16.24 -3.31 -13.92
N VAL A 326 16.16 -4.62 -13.70
CA VAL A 326 17.14 -5.38 -12.92
C VAL A 326 18.52 -5.28 -13.56
N LYS A 327 18.61 -5.45 -14.89
CA LYS A 327 19.85 -5.31 -15.65
C LYS A 327 20.44 -3.90 -15.52
N SER A 328 19.62 -2.86 -15.68
CA SER A 328 20.07 -1.47 -15.54
C SER A 328 20.58 -1.17 -14.12
N MET A 329 19.96 -1.74 -13.09
CA MET A 329 20.37 -1.57 -11.69
C MET A 329 21.75 -2.21 -11.44
N VAL A 330 21.93 -3.46 -11.86
CA VAL A 330 23.19 -4.19 -11.73
C VAL A 330 24.32 -3.47 -12.48
N GLN A 331 24.09 -3.05 -13.72
CA GLN A 331 25.06 -2.30 -14.51
C GLN A 331 25.42 -0.94 -13.87
N SER A 332 24.44 -0.25 -13.29
CA SER A 332 24.70 1.02 -12.59
C SER A 332 25.55 0.79 -11.34
N PHE A 333 25.37 -0.33 -10.65
CA PHE A 333 26.18 -0.70 -9.50
C PHE A 333 27.61 -1.04 -9.90
N GLU A 334 27.81 -1.87 -10.94
CA GLU A 334 29.13 -2.17 -11.48
C GLU A 334 29.88 -0.89 -11.91
N GLN A 335 29.17 0.05 -12.56
CA GLN A 335 29.72 1.34 -12.94
C GLN A 335 30.11 2.17 -11.70
N PHE A 336 29.26 2.22 -10.67
CA PHE A 336 29.57 2.90 -9.41
C PHE A 336 30.86 2.35 -8.78
N LEU A 337 31.03 1.02 -8.75
CA LEU A 337 32.23 0.39 -8.20
C LEU A 337 33.49 0.74 -9.01
N ALA A 338 33.37 0.86 -10.33
CA ALA A 338 34.48 1.25 -11.19
C ALA A 338 34.86 2.72 -11.00
N ASP A 339 33.88 3.61 -10.94
CA ASP A 339 34.09 5.07 -10.83
C ASP A 339 34.67 5.47 -9.47
N ASN A 340 34.30 4.77 -8.39
CA ASN A 340 34.70 5.09 -7.03
C ASN A 340 35.87 4.24 -6.52
N ARG A 341 36.52 3.47 -7.41
CA ARG A 341 37.60 2.52 -7.08
C ARG A 341 38.72 3.16 -6.27
N ASP A 342 39.16 4.35 -6.68
CA ASP A 342 40.32 5.03 -6.09
C ASP A 342 39.93 5.99 -4.95
N GLU A 343 38.63 6.15 -4.67
CA GLU A 343 38.13 7.07 -3.65
C GLU A 343 37.69 6.35 -2.36
N ILE A 344 37.16 5.13 -2.48
CA ILE A 344 36.64 4.37 -1.34
C ILE A 344 37.65 3.34 -0.86
N THR A 345 38.06 3.43 0.41
CA THR A 345 39.05 2.53 1.04
C THR A 345 38.70 1.05 0.86
N ALA A 346 37.45 0.66 1.11
CA ALA A 346 36.99 -0.72 0.92
C ALA A 346 37.20 -1.20 -0.52
N LEU A 347 36.88 -0.36 -1.52
CA LEU A 347 37.07 -0.70 -2.93
C LEU A 347 38.55 -0.76 -3.28
N GLN A 348 39.37 0.18 -2.82
CA GLN A 348 40.82 0.13 -3.02
C GLN A 348 41.41 -1.20 -2.54
N VAL A 349 41.02 -1.66 -1.34
CA VAL A 349 41.46 -2.94 -0.77
C VAL A 349 40.94 -4.14 -1.60
N LEU A 350 39.70 -4.11 -2.06
CA LEU A 350 39.12 -5.18 -2.88
C LEU A 350 39.69 -5.22 -4.32
N TYR A 351 40.07 -4.08 -4.89
CA TYR A 351 40.68 -3.96 -6.22
C TYR A 351 42.20 -4.21 -6.23
N SER A 352 42.90 -3.92 -5.14
CA SER A 352 44.35 -4.05 -5.07
C SER A 352 44.75 -5.42 -4.53
N LYS A 353 45.54 -6.17 -5.33
CA LYS A 353 46.01 -7.52 -4.98
C LYS A 353 47.16 -7.65 -3.95
N PRO A 354 47.79 -6.61 -3.34
CA PRO A 354 48.80 -6.86 -2.32
C PRO A 354 48.26 -6.70 -0.89
N TYR A 355 48.11 -7.86 -0.24
CA TYR A 355 48.18 -8.28 1.17
C TYR A 355 48.49 -7.33 2.35
N LYS A 356 48.85 -6.04 2.18
CA LYS A 356 49.30 -5.19 3.29
C LYS A 356 48.17 -4.48 4.04
N SER A 357 46.99 -4.33 3.44
CA SER A 357 45.83 -3.71 4.08
C SER A 357 44.70 -4.73 4.15
N ARG A 358 44.34 -5.13 5.37
CA ARG A 358 43.18 -6.00 5.62
C ARG A 358 41.91 -5.14 5.59
N LEU A 359 40.87 -5.64 4.93
CA LEU A 359 39.56 -5.01 4.92
C LEU A 359 38.96 -5.07 6.33
N ARG A 360 38.56 -3.93 6.88
CA ARG A 360 37.92 -3.85 8.20
C ARG A 360 36.41 -3.76 8.07
N PHE A 361 35.72 -4.14 9.14
CA PHE A 361 34.27 -4.00 9.22
C PHE A 361 33.79 -2.55 9.03
N GLU A 362 34.55 -1.59 9.55
CA GLU A 362 34.25 -0.16 9.39
C GLU A 362 34.29 0.29 7.93
N ASP A 363 35.24 -0.21 7.14
CA ASP A 363 35.35 0.10 5.70
C ASP A 363 34.12 -0.40 4.94
N ILE A 364 33.60 -1.57 5.31
CA ILE A 364 32.39 -2.14 4.72
C ILE A 364 31.13 -1.40 5.16
N LYS A 365 31.07 -0.96 6.42
CA LYS A 365 29.98 -0.11 6.90
C LYS A 365 29.96 1.24 6.19
N GLU A 366 31.13 1.83 5.93
CA GLU A 366 31.25 3.05 5.14
C GLU A 366 30.77 2.84 3.70
N LEU A 367 31.25 1.78 3.03
CA LEU A 367 30.81 1.44 1.68
C LEU A 367 29.29 1.22 1.62
N ALA A 368 28.72 0.47 2.57
CA ALA A 368 27.27 0.27 2.68
C ALA A 368 26.51 1.61 2.79
N GLY A 369 27.01 2.53 3.62
CA GLY A 369 26.43 3.86 3.75
C GLY A 369 26.60 4.75 2.52
N LEU A 370 27.61 4.52 1.68
CA LEU A 370 27.83 5.27 0.44
C LEU A 370 26.91 4.77 -0.69
N ILE A 371 26.73 3.46 -0.84
CA ILE A 371 25.90 2.88 -1.90
C ILE A 371 24.41 3.19 -1.70
N GLU A 372 23.95 3.40 -0.46
CA GLU A 372 22.56 3.75 -0.13
C GLU A 372 22.20 5.23 -0.41
N LYS A 373 23.20 6.09 -0.66
CA LYS A 373 22.97 7.53 -0.89
C LYS A 373 22.40 7.81 -2.29
N PRO A 374 21.75 8.97 -2.50
CA PRO A 374 21.38 9.44 -3.82
C PRO A 374 22.60 9.53 -4.75
N PRO A 375 22.46 9.28 -6.07
CA PRO A 375 21.19 9.13 -6.80
C PRO A 375 20.67 7.68 -6.91
N HIS A 376 21.44 6.68 -6.47
CA HIS A 376 21.17 5.28 -6.83
C HIS A 376 20.45 4.44 -5.76
N HIS A 377 20.62 4.76 -4.46
CA HIS A 377 19.95 4.04 -3.36
C HIS A 377 20.12 2.52 -3.40
N PHE A 378 21.32 2.05 -3.70
CA PHE A 378 21.60 0.62 -3.76
C PHE A 378 21.46 -0.03 -2.39
N ARG A 379 20.82 -1.20 -2.36
CA ARG A 379 20.69 -2.05 -1.17
C ARG A 379 21.28 -3.41 -1.47
N VAL A 380 21.96 -4.01 -0.49
CA VAL A 380 22.62 -5.32 -0.63
C VAL A 380 21.63 -6.38 -1.11
N ASP A 381 20.47 -6.48 -0.44
CA ASP A 381 19.43 -7.46 -0.80
C ASP A 381 18.93 -7.28 -2.24
N SER A 382 18.64 -6.04 -2.64
CA SER A 382 18.12 -5.73 -3.97
C SER A 382 19.13 -6.03 -5.08
N LEU A 383 20.42 -5.80 -4.82
CA LEU A 383 21.49 -6.15 -5.75
C LEU A 383 21.69 -7.66 -5.82
N TRP A 384 21.64 -8.37 -4.69
CA TRP A 384 21.76 -9.81 -4.64
C TRP A 384 20.64 -10.50 -5.43
N ASP A 385 19.39 -10.06 -5.22
CA ASP A 385 18.22 -10.53 -5.98
C ASP A 385 18.35 -10.19 -7.46
N GLY A 386 18.91 -9.02 -7.77
CA GLY A 386 19.19 -8.60 -9.14
C GLY A 386 20.16 -9.55 -9.86
N TYR A 387 21.29 -9.89 -9.23
CA TYR A 387 22.21 -10.88 -9.75
C TYR A 387 21.60 -12.29 -9.79
N ALA A 388 20.83 -12.69 -8.79
CA ALA A 388 20.15 -13.99 -8.77
C ALA A 388 19.13 -14.13 -9.91
N THR A 389 18.49 -13.01 -10.29
CA THR A 389 17.56 -12.92 -11.41
C THR A 389 18.27 -13.09 -12.75
N LEU A 390 19.39 -12.41 -12.95
CA LEU A 390 20.13 -12.43 -14.22
C LEU A 390 20.99 -13.70 -14.38
N GLU A 391 21.56 -14.20 -13.29
CA GLU A 391 22.62 -15.20 -13.28
C GLU A 391 22.36 -16.33 -12.27
N LYS A 392 21.13 -16.85 -12.27
CA LYS A 392 20.65 -17.87 -11.31
C LYS A 392 21.58 -19.06 -11.08
N ALA A 393 22.34 -19.48 -12.09
CA ALA A 393 23.29 -20.60 -11.97
C ALA A 393 24.56 -20.27 -11.17
N ARG A 394 24.90 -18.98 -11.04
CA ARG A 394 26.12 -18.48 -10.40
C ARG A 394 25.87 -17.87 -9.02
N VAL A 395 24.61 -17.69 -8.60
CA VAL A 395 24.25 -17.04 -7.33
C VAL A 395 23.64 -18.05 -6.36
N LYS A 396 24.18 -18.10 -5.14
CA LYS A 396 23.69 -18.87 -4.00
C LYS A 396 23.15 -17.93 -2.92
N GLY A 397 22.30 -18.45 -2.02
CA GLY A 397 21.73 -17.66 -0.92
C GLY A 397 20.68 -16.62 -1.32
N ALA A 398 20.07 -16.75 -2.51
CA ALA A 398 19.00 -15.84 -2.94
C ALA A 398 17.76 -15.90 -2.03
N ASN A 399 17.10 -14.76 -1.79
CA ASN A 399 15.95 -14.58 -0.89
C ASN A 399 16.23 -14.80 0.62
N GLY A 400 17.49 -14.75 1.05
CA GLY A 400 17.87 -14.77 2.47
C GLY A 400 18.19 -13.36 3.01
N PRO A 401 18.14 -13.13 4.33
CA PRO A 401 18.63 -11.87 4.90
C PRO A 401 20.15 -11.81 4.76
N HIS A 402 20.65 -10.75 4.11
CA HIS A 402 22.08 -10.54 3.96
C HIS A 402 22.64 -9.67 5.08
N ILE A 403 23.79 -10.07 5.61
CA ILE A 403 24.52 -9.30 6.61
C ILE A 403 25.53 -8.38 5.91
N LEU A 404 26.04 -7.37 6.62
CA LEU A 404 26.96 -6.40 6.02
C LEU A 404 28.19 -7.03 5.38
N THR A 405 28.68 -8.16 5.90
CA THR A 405 29.84 -8.87 5.35
C THR A 405 29.56 -9.51 3.98
N ASP A 406 28.29 -9.77 3.64
CA ASP A 406 27.90 -10.24 2.31
C ASP A 406 28.18 -9.20 1.21
N LEU A 407 28.30 -7.91 1.57
CA LEU A 407 28.72 -6.87 0.65
C LEU A 407 30.11 -7.15 0.05
N VAL A 408 30.98 -7.87 0.77
CA VAL A 408 32.30 -8.29 0.27
C VAL A 408 32.13 -9.24 -0.91
N SER A 409 31.35 -10.31 -0.74
CA SER A 409 31.05 -11.28 -1.81
C SER A 409 30.37 -10.60 -2.99
N LEU A 410 29.41 -9.71 -2.72
CA LEU A 410 28.67 -8.98 -3.73
C LEU A 410 29.59 -8.10 -4.59
N VAL A 411 30.48 -7.34 -3.96
CA VAL A 411 31.44 -6.47 -4.66
C VAL A 411 32.44 -7.29 -5.45
N ARG A 412 32.98 -8.38 -4.90
CA ARG A 412 33.91 -9.26 -5.63
C ARG A 412 33.27 -9.91 -6.85
N PHE A 413 32.00 -10.32 -6.74
CA PHE A 413 31.25 -10.87 -7.87
C PHE A 413 30.94 -9.81 -8.94
N ALA A 414 30.48 -8.62 -8.54
CA ALA A 414 30.22 -7.48 -9.42
C ALA A 414 31.49 -7.04 -10.17
N MET A 415 32.66 -7.15 -9.54
CA MET A 415 33.95 -6.88 -10.16
C MET A 415 34.49 -8.05 -10.99
N HIS A 416 33.72 -9.13 -11.14
CA HIS A 416 34.09 -10.37 -11.83
C HIS A 416 35.39 -11.01 -11.33
N GLN A 417 35.72 -10.80 -10.05
CA GLN A 417 36.84 -11.49 -9.40
C GLN A 417 36.46 -12.91 -8.97
N GLU A 418 35.18 -13.13 -8.69
CA GLU A 418 34.61 -14.41 -8.31
C GLU A 418 33.59 -14.90 -9.34
N ASN A 419 33.64 -16.20 -9.64
CA ASN A 419 32.76 -16.82 -10.62
C ASN A 419 31.37 -17.11 -10.04
N GLU A 420 31.26 -17.23 -8.71
CA GLU A 420 30.00 -17.49 -8.01
C GLU A 420 29.79 -16.43 -6.93
N LEU A 421 28.54 -15.98 -6.76
CA LEU A 421 28.12 -15.11 -5.66
C LEU A 421 27.58 -15.99 -4.54
N VAL A 422 28.28 -16.02 -3.40
CA VAL A 422 27.92 -16.86 -2.25
C VAL A 422 27.97 -16.01 -0.99
N PRO A 423 27.03 -16.17 -0.03
CA PRO A 423 27.09 -15.44 1.24
C PRO A 423 28.44 -15.59 1.92
N PHE A 424 28.95 -14.50 2.47
CA PHE A 424 30.27 -14.45 3.09
C PHE A 424 30.43 -15.47 4.24
N PRO A 425 29.43 -15.69 5.12
CA PRO A 425 29.49 -16.74 6.13
C PRO A 425 29.65 -18.16 5.58
N GLU A 426 29.02 -18.45 4.44
CA GLU A 426 29.17 -19.77 3.80
C GLU A 426 30.58 -19.95 3.22
N LYS A 427 31.15 -18.88 2.66
CA LYS A 427 32.54 -18.86 2.20
C LYS A 427 33.50 -19.07 3.37
N VAL A 428 33.30 -18.36 4.47
CA VAL A 428 34.07 -18.51 5.71
C VAL A 428 34.00 -19.94 6.26
N GLU A 429 32.82 -20.56 6.24
CA GLU A 429 32.64 -21.94 6.68
C GLU A 429 33.37 -22.95 5.78
N ALA A 430 33.32 -22.75 4.46
CA ALA A 430 34.05 -23.59 3.51
C ALA A 430 35.58 -23.46 3.69
N ASN A 431 36.07 -22.22 3.82
CA ASN A 431 37.47 -21.91 4.06
C ASN A 431 37.94 -22.47 5.41
N PHE A 432 37.12 -22.36 6.47
CA PHE A 432 37.41 -22.91 7.79
C PHE A 432 37.54 -24.44 7.76
N LYS A 433 36.64 -25.15 7.06
CA LYS A 433 36.74 -26.61 6.88
C LYS A 433 38.02 -27.02 6.15
N ALA A 434 38.39 -26.27 5.11
CA ALA A 434 39.62 -26.50 4.36
C ALA A 434 40.86 -26.27 5.24
N TRP A 435 40.90 -25.14 5.97
CA TRP A 435 41.96 -24.81 6.91
C TRP A 435 42.09 -25.87 8.01
N LEU A 436 40.97 -26.30 8.63
CA LEU A 436 40.98 -27.32 9.68
C LEU A 436 41.55 -28.65 9.16
N SER A 437 41.15 -29.05 7.94
CA SER A 437 41.65 -30.27 7.29
C SER A 437 43.15 -30.18 6.99
N GLN A 438 43.63 -29.01 6.57
CA GLN A 438 45.04 -28.75 6.31
C GLN A 438 45.87 -28.79 7.61
N GLN A 439 45.36 -28.22 8.71
CA GLN A 439 46.02 -28.27 10.01
C GLN A 439 46.15 -29.70 10.55
N GLU A 440 45.09 -30.51 10.43
CA GLU A 440 45.11 -31.91 10.85
C GLU A 440 46.05 -32.78 9.98
N ALA A 441 46.18 -32.46 8.69
CA ALA A 441 47.10 -33.12 7.78
C ALA A 441 48.57 -32.74 8.02
N ASN A 442 48.85 -31.47 8.32
CA ASN A 442 50.21 -30.95 8.54
C ASN A 442 50.77 -31.24 9.94
N GLY A 443 49.94 -31.75 10.85
CA GLY A 443 50.31 -32.03 12.23
C GLY A 443 50.26 -30.77 13.08
N LEU A 444 49.34 -30.76 14.05
CA LEU A 444 49.19 -29.69 15.04
C LEU A 444 50.49 -29.46 15.81
N PRO A 445 50.88 -28.20 16.04
CA PRO A 445 51.91 -27.91 17.04
C PRO A 445 51.45 -28.45 18.40
N ALA A 446 52.29 -29.22 19.07
CA ALA A 446 52.04 -29.56 20.47
C ALA A 446 52.46 -28.37 21.34
N LEU A 447 51.63 -27.99 22.31
CA LEU A 447 52.03 -27.19 23.48
C LEU A 447 53.33 -27.78 24.04
N GLY A 448 54.48 -27.15 23.73
CA GLY A 448 55.82 -27.67 24.03
C GLY A 448 56.75 -27.95 22.84
N GLY A 449 56.44 -27.54 21.61
CA GLY A 449 57.44 -27.34 20.55
C GLY A 449 57.81 -28.55 19.68
N SER A 450 57.03 -29.63 19.68
CA SER A 450 57.20 -30.71 18.68
C SER A 450 55.91 -30.97 17.89
N LYS A 451 55.97 -30.79 16.57
CA LYS A 451 54.87 -31.12 15.66
C LYS A 451 54.70 -32.65 15.63
N GLN A 452 53.54 -33.15 16.05
CA GLN A 452 53.19 -34.56 15.93
C GLN A 452 52.13 -34.71 14.84
N ALA A 453 52.51 -35.35 13.73
CA ALA A 453 51.58 -35.68 12.65
C ALA A 453 50.42 -36.55 13.18
N GLY A 454 49.17 -36.16 12.87
CA GLY A 454 47.97 -36.92 13.22
C GLY A 454 47.29 -36.58 14.56
N LYS A 455 47.72 -35.56 15.30
CA LYS A 455 46.90 -34.99 16.39
C LYS A 455 45.75 -34.17 15.82
N LYS A 456 44.57 -34.28 16.42
CA LYS A 456 43.38 -33.47 16.15
C LYS A 456 43.22 -32.43 17.26
N PHE A 457 42.61 -31.30 16.95
CA PHE A 457 42.21 -30.32 17.97
C PHE A 457 41.29 -31.01 18.99
N THR A 458 41.45 -30.66 20.28
CA THR A 458 40.52 -31.12 21.32
C THR A 458 39.12 -30.58 21.08
N ASP A 459 38.10 -31.20 21.67
CA ASP A 459 36.71 -30.71 21.54
C ASP A 459 36.58 -29.28 22.08
N GLU A 460 37.32 -28.93 23.13
CA GLU A 460 37.37 -27.57 23.68
C GLU A 460 38.05 -26.59 22.71
N GLN A 461 39.18 -26.96 22.10
CA GLN A 461 39.84 -26.13 21.06
C GLN A 461 38.94 -25.93 19.85
N ARG A 462 38.27 -26.99 19.37
CA ARG A 462 37.34 -26.90 18.24
C ARG A 462 36.17 -25.98 18.55
N HIS A 463 35.63 -26.04 19.77
CA HIS A 463 34.55 -25.15 20.18
C HIS A 463 34.96 -23.68 20.07
N TRP A 464 36.15 -23.31 20.57
CA TRP A 464 36.68 -21.96 20.45
C TRP A 464 36.94 -21.55 18.99
N LEU A 465 37.52 -22.44 18.17
CA LEU A 465 37.74 -22.16 16.75
C LEU A 465 36.42 -21.94 15.98
N VAL A 466 35.37 -22.67 16.32
CA VAL A 466 34.02 -22.48 15.78
C VAL A 466 33.46 -21.11 16.17
N MET A 467 33.60 -20.70 17.43
CA MET A 467 33.17 -19.37 17.88
C MET A 467 33.95 -18.24 17.18
N ILE A 468 35.27 -18.43 16.99
CA ILE A 468 36.13 -17.49 16.25
C ILE A 468 35.69 -17.39 14.79
N ARG A 469 35.43 -18.53 14.12
CA ARG A 469 34.89 -18.57 12.76
C ARG A 469 33.58 -17.79 12.67
N ASP A 470 32.64 -18.02 13.58
CA ASP A 470 31.33 -17.35 13.56
C ASP A 470 31.46 -15.84 13.76
N HIS A 471 32.42 -15.42 14.61
CA HIS A 471 32.74 -14.01 14.79
C HIS A 471 33.34 -13.39 13.52
N ILE A 472 34.29 -14.07 12.87
CA ILE A 472 34.90 -13.62 11.60
C ILE A 472 33.83 -13.55 10.48
N ALA A 473 32.93 -14.52 10.41
CA ALA A 473 31.82 -14.51 9.45
C ALA A 473 30.93 -13.27 9.60
N ALA A 474 30.72 -12.81 10.84
CA ALA A 474 29.90 -11.64 11.15
C ALA A 474 30.65 -10.30 11.06
N ASN A 475 31.97 -10.28 11.30
CA ASN A 475 32.74 -9.04 11.48
C ASN A 475 33.98 -8.91 10.57
N LEU A 476 34.19 -9.81 9.60
CA LEU A 476 35.34 -9.88 8.68
C LEU A 476 36.69 -10.26 9.30
N GLY A 477 36.80 -10.19 10.63
CA GLY A 477 38.01 -10.54 11.34
C GLY A 477 37.77 -10.66 12.83
N ILE A 478 38.83 -11.01 13.56
CA ILE A 478 38.88 -11.06 15.02
C ILE A 478 40.20 -10.44 15.51
N GLU A 479 40.10 -9.65 16.57
CA GLU A 479 41.21 -9.05 17.32
C GLU A 479 41.22 -9.57 18.77
N THR A 480 42.30 -9.30 19.51
CA THR A 480 42.41 -9.76 20.91
C THR A 480 41.36 -9.15 21.83
N ASP A 481 40.93 -7.93 21.51
CA ASP A 481 39.96 -7.17 22.31
C ASP A 481 38.54 -7.73 22.14
N ASP A 482 38.25 -8.44 21.05
CA ASP A 482 36.94 -9.07 20.81
C ASP A 482 36.61 -10.15 21.85
N PHE A 483 37.63 -10.73 22.48
CA PHE A 483 37.47 -11.72 23.54
C PHE A 483 36.88 -11.17 24.85
N ASP A 484 36.88 -9.83 25.02
CA ASP A 484 36.25 -9.17 26.16
C ASP A 484 34.73 -9.04 26.01
N TYR A 485 34.20 -9.32 24.81
CA TYR A 485 32.77 -9.23 24.50
C TYR A 485 32.10 -10.60 24.36
N ALA A 486 30.78 -10.63 24.43
CA ALA A 486 30.02 -11.86 24.22
C ALA A 486 30.11 -12.32 22.74
N PRO A 487 30.17 -13.63 22.46
CA PRO A 487 30.00 -14.75 23.39
C PRO A 487 31.29 -15.20 24.13
N PHE A 488 32.45 -14.65 23.78
CA PHE A 488 33.74 -15.09 24.33
C PHE A 488 33.89 -14.81 25.82
N SER A 489 33.49 -13.63 26.29
CA SER A 489 33.56 -13.26 27.71
C SER A 489 32.73 -14.18 28.60
N GLN A 490 31.64 -14.75 28.07
CA GLN A 490 30.79 -15.73 28.78
C GLN A 490 31.47 -17.11 28.91
N GLN A 491 32.41 -17.42 28.02
CA GLN A 491 33.21 -18.65 28.05
C GLN A 491 34.55 -18.46 28.77
N GLY A 492 34.78 -17.32 29.44
CA GLY A 492 36.01 -17.00 30.17
C GLY A 492 36.99 -16.08 29.45
N GLY A 493 36.59 -15.54 28.29
CA GLY A 493 37.27 -14.45 27.58
C GLY A 493 38.72 -14.73 27.20
N LEU A 494 39.52 -13.66 27.11
CA LEU A 494 40.92 -13.72 26.67
C LEU A 494 41.78 -14.66 27.54
N GLY A 495 41.50 -14.68 28.85
CA GLY A 495 42.23 -15.54 29.79
C GLY A 495 42.03 -17.03 29.52
N LYS A 496 40.80 -17.45 29.20
CA LYS A 496 40.48 -18.85 28.93
C LYS A 496 41.01 -19.31 27.57
N VAL A 497 40.87 -18.50 26.52
CA VAL A 497 41.40 -18.84 25.19
C VAL A 497 42.93 -18.94 25.20
N HIS A 498 43.63 -18.07 25.96
CA HIS A 498 45.08 -18.14 26.13
C HIS A 498 45.52 -19.38 26.92
N GLN A 499 44.72 -19.90 27.85
CA GLN A 499 45.02 -21.18 28.51
C GLN A 499 44.90 -22.38 27.56
N ILE A 500 44.03 -22.28 26.55
CA ILE A 500 43.72 -23.36 25.61
C ILE A 500 44.73 -23.41 24.46
N PHE A 501 45.16 -22.26 23.95
CA PHE A 501 46.05 -22.15 22.79
C PHE A 501 47.48 -21.66 23.14
N GLY A 502 47.69 -21.07 24.33
CA GLY A 502 49.01 -20.60 24.76
C GLY A 502 49.60 -19.51 23.86
N GLU A 503 50.93 -19.52 23.72
CA GLU A 503 51.70 -18.56 22.90
C GLU A 503 51.35 -18.62 21.40
N GLU A 504 50.67 -19.67 20.94
CA GLU A 504 50.30 -19.86 19.53
C GLU A 504 48.99 -19.14 19.15
N LEU A 505 48.27 -18.58 20.14
CA LEU A 505 46.99 -17.92 19.92
C LEU A 505 47.08 -16.83 18.84
N ASN A 506 48.04 -15.92 18.95
CA ASN A 506 48.17 -14.80 17.99
C ASN A 506 48.45 -15.30 16.57
N MET A 507 49.28 -16.33 16.43
CA MET A 507 49.58 -16.94 15.13
C MET A 507 48.32 -17.60 14.53
N ILE A 508 47.53 -18.31 15.34
CA ILE A 508 46.28 -18.92 14.91
C ILE A 508 45.25 -17.85 14.50
N LEU A 509 45.13 -16.75 15.24
CA LEU A 509 44.21 -15.66 14.90
C LEU A 509 44.61 -14.98 13.59
N GLU A 510 45.91 -14.75 13.35
CA GLU A 510 46.41 -14.22 12.08
C GLU A 510 46.13 -15.18 10.92
N GLU A 511 46.43 -16.47 11.10
CA GLU A 511 46.15 -17.50 10.08
C GLU A 511 44.65 -17.61 9.78
N LEU A 512 43.77 -17.55 10.79
CA LEU A 512 42.33 -17.62 10.60
C LEU A 512 41.79 -16.38 9.90
N ASN A 513 42.21 -15.18 10.32
CA ASN A 513 41.82 -13.93 9.67
C ASN A 513 42.24 -13.91 8.19
N GLU A 514 43.39 -14.50 7.86
CA GLU A 514 43.89 -14.61 6.50
C GLU A 514 43.15 -15.69 5.69
N ALA A 515 43.08 -16.90 6.22
CA ALA A 515 42.53 -18.06 5.50
C ALA A 515 41.02 -17.99 5.32
N LEU A 516 40.28 -17.43 6.29
CA LEU A 516 38.82 -17.39 6.24
C LEU A 516 38.30 -16.23 5.39
N ALA A 517 39.01 -15.10 5.36
CA ALA A 517 38.64 -13.92 4.57
C ALA A 517 39.09 -13.98 3.10
N ALA A 518 39.90 -14.97 2.72
CA ALA A 518 40.42 -15.19 1.36
C ALA A 518 39.33 -15.55 0.33
#